data_AF-A0A7C5N428-F1
#
_entry.id   AF-A0A7C5N428-F1
#
_cell.length_a   1.000
_cell.length_b   1.000
_cell.length_c   1.000
_cell.angle_alpha   90.00
_cell.angle_beta   90.00
_cell.angle_gamma   90.00
#
_symmetry.space_group_name_H-M   'P 1'
#
loop_
_entity.id
_entity.type
_entity.pdbx_description
1 polymer ?
#
loop_
_entity_poly.entity_id
_entity_poly.type
_entity_poly.pdbx_seq_one_letter_code
_entity_poly.pdbx_strand_id
1 'polypeptide(L)'
;MSAQLPLRISEFAPERALSELPRSRRIYVNRNLRFDHVTTVGFDMDYTLAIYRQDAMDQLSIDATVRKLVGLGYPTCLLDASYRTDFPIRGL
;
A
#
# COMPACT_ATOMS: atom_id res chain seq x y z
N MET A 1 -13.39 -6.76 29.11
CA MET A 1 -12.04 -6.42 29.59
C MET A 1 -11.06 -6.80 28.49
N SER A 2 -10.57 -5.83 27.71
CA SER A 2 -9.62 -6.10 26.63
C SER A 2 -8.22 -6.20 27.22
N ALA A 3 -7.62 -7.39 27.17
CA ALA A 3 -6.24 -7.59 27.59
C ALA A 3 -5.32 -7.07 26.49
N GLN A 4 -4.79 -5.86 26.68
CA GLN A 4 -3.77 -5.30 25.79
C GLN A 4 -2.48 -6.09 25.97
N LEU A 5 -2.00 -6.70 24.88
CA LEU A 5 -0.72 -7.40 24.86
C LEU A 5 0.40 -6.39 25.18
N PRO A 6 1.35 -6.74 26.06
CA PRO A 6 2.44 -5.83 26.43
C PRO A 6 3.32 -5.56 25.20
N LEU A 7 3.40 -4.29 24.81
CA LEU A 7 4.27 -3.84 23.73
C LEU A 7 5.71 -3.72 24.24
N ARG A 8 6.60 -4.61 23.78
CA ARG A 8 8.05 -4.64 24.08
C ARG A 8 8.85 -3.56 23.33
N ILE A 9 8.37 -2.32 23.33
CA ILE A 9 9.01 -1.23 22.58
C ILE A 9 10.30 -0.75 23.27
N SER A 10 10.40 -0.91 24.59
CA SER A 10 11.52 -0.42 25.40
C SER A 10 12.77 -1.32 25.41
N GLU A 11 12.74 -2.51 24.80
CA GLU A 11 13.87 -3.46 24.82
C GLU A 11 14.89 -3.26 23.68
N PHE A 12 14.64 -2.32 22.76
CA PHE A 12 15.50 -2.10 21.61
C PHE A 12 16.28 -0.78 21.69
N ALA A 13 17.48 -0.84 22.30
CA ALA A 13 18.62 -0.08 21.79
C ALA A 13 19.93 -0.78 22.19
N PRO A 14 20.83 -0.99 21.22
CA PRO A 14 21.86 0.03 21.05
C PRO A 14 21.96 0.54 19.60
N GLU A 15 22.50 1.76 19.46
CA GLU A 15 22.71 2.55 18.23
C GLU A 15 23.44 1.83 17.07
N ARG A 16 23.92 0.60 17.27
CA ARG A 16 24.65 -0.22 16.28
C ARG A 16 23.76 -0.98 15.28
N ALA A 17 22.46 -1.10 15.53
CA ALA A 17 21.59 -2.04 14.80
C ALA A 17 21.02 -1.54 13.45
N LEU A 18 21.05 -0.23 13.16
CA LEU A 18 20.40 0.30 11.94
C LEU A 18 21.14 -0.06 10.64
N SER A 19 22.46 -0.25 10.69
CA SER A 19 23.25 -0.66 9.52
C SER A 19 23.04 -2.14 9.16
N GLU A 20 22.65 -2.97 10.12
CA GLU A 20 22.49 -4.43 9.97
C GLU A 20 21.11 -4.82 9.41
N LEU A 21 20.08 -3.99 9.57
CA LEU A 21 18.76 -4.28 9.02
C LEU A 21 18.77 -4.16 7.47
N PRO A 22 18.28 -5.18 6.74
CA PRO A 22 18.06 -5.08 5.30
C PRO A 22 17.22 -3.85 4.97
N ARG A 23 17.54 -3.14 3.87
CA ARG A 23 16.82 -1.91 3.48
C ARG A 23 15.31 -2.11 3.42
N SER A 24 14.85 -3.28 2.97
CA SER A 24 13.43 -3.65 2.88
C SER A 24 12.69 -3.78 4.23
N ARG A 25 13.41 -3.83 5.35
CA ARG A 25 12.85 -3.94 6.71
C ARG A 25 13.02 -2.67 7.54
N ARG A 26 13.58 -1.60 6.97
CA ARG A 26 13.78 -0.33 7.68
C ARG A 26 12.50 0.50 7.66
N ILE A 27 12.23 1.19 8.77
CA ILE A 27 11.18 2.21 8.88
C ILE A 27 11.86 3.58 8.71
N TYR A 28 11.40 4.36 7.73
CA TYR A 28 11.97 5.67 7.42
C TYR A 28 11.23 6.78 8.17
N VAL A 29 11.95 7.84 8.53
CA VAL A 29 11.43 8.92 9.38
C VAL A 29 11.65 10.27 8.70
N ASN A 30 10.56 10.98 8.39
CA ASN A 30 10.63 12.37 7.92
C ASN A 30 10.54 13.38 9.07
N ARG A 31 9.82 13.04 10.15
CA ARG A 31 9.65 13.85 11.36
C ARG A 31 9.78 12.94 12.58
N ASN A 32 10.42 13.42 13.64
CA ASN A 32 10.59 12.67 14.86
C ASN A 32 9.23 12.26 15.46
N LEU A 33 9.09 10.98 15.80
CA LEU A 33 7.89 10.42 16.41
C LEU A 33 8.29 9.63 17.66
N ARG A 34 7.78 10.06 18.82
CA ARG A 34 7.94 9.37 20.10
C ARG A 34 6.91 8.26 20.23
N PHE A 35 7.31 7.04 19.87
CA PHE A 35 6.41 5.88 19.82
C PHE A 35 5.84 5.49 21.20
N ASP A 36 6.54 5.85 22.28
CA ASP A 36 6.09 5.67 23.66
C ASP A 36 4.87 6.54 24.02
N HIS A 37 4.60 7.60 23.26
CA HIS A 37 3.40 8.44 23.44
C HIS A 37 2.20 7.97 22.61
N VAL A 38 2.36 6.97 21.74
CA VAL A 38 1.29 6.48 20.86
C VAL A 38 0.44 5.47 21.62
N THR A 39 -0.81 5.82 21.91
CA THR A 39 -1.75 4.97 22.68
C THR A 39 -2.65 4.10 21.80
N THR A 40 -2.84 4.49 20.54
CA THR A 40 -3.72 3.81 19.59
C THR A 40 -3.04 3.70 18.24
N VAL A 41 -3.23 2.56 17.57
CA VAL A 41 -2.77 2.32 16.20
C VAL A 41 -4.00 2.02 15.33
N GLY A 42 -4.25 2.88 14.35
CA GLY A 42 -5.29 2.66 13.34
C GLY A 42 -4.67 2.07 12.07
N PHE A 43 -5.44 1.23 11.38
CA PHE A 43 -5.06 0.66 10.09
C PHE A 43 -6.10 1.00 9.04
N ASP A 44 -5.62 1.38 7.86
CA ASP A 44 -6.43 1.33 6.64
C ASP A 44 -6.40 -0.11 6.06
N MET A 45 -7.35 -0.45 5.19
CA MET A 45 -7.46 -1.80 4.64
C MET A 45 -6.73 -1.93 3.30
N ASP A 46 -7.22 -1.25 2.26
CA ASP A 46 -6.76 -1.44 0.89
C ASP A 46 -5.36 -0.87 0.69
N TYR A 47 -4.46 -1.66 0.09
CA TYR A 47 -3.03 -1.32 -0.09
C TYR A 47 -2.24 -1.05 1.21
N THR A 48 -2.86 -1.23 2.38
CA THR A 48 -2.20 -1.14 3.69
C THR A 48 -2.13 -2.52 4.36
N LEU A 49 -3.27 -3.12 4.70
CA LEU A 49 -3.35 -4.49 5.22
C LEU A 49 -3.54 -5.50 4.08
N ALA A 50 -4.40 -5.16 3.11
CA ALA A 50 -4.67 -5.96 1.92
C ALA A 50 -3.82 -5.46 0.76
N ILE A 51 -2.65 -6.07 0.57
CA ILE A 51 -1.77 -5.77 -0.56
C ILE A 51 -2.21 -6.62 -1.76
N TYR A 52 -2.81 -5.97 -2.76
CA TYR A 52 -3.28 -6.63 -3.96
C TYR A 52 -2.11 -7.03 -4.89
N ARG A 53 -2.35 -8.03 -5.72
CA ARG A 53 -1.49 -8.32 -6.88
C ARG A 53 -1.71 -7.22 -7.91
N GLN A 54 -0.78 -6.26 -7.99
CA GLN A 54 -0.91 -5.03 -8.78
C GLN A 54 -1.36 -5.30 -10.22
N ASP A 55 -0.65 -6.15 -10.97
CA ASP A 55 -0.97 -6.44 -12.38
C ASP A 55 -2.41 -6.96 -12.58
N ALA A 56 -2.89 -7.81 -11.68
CA ALA A 56 -4.23 -8.37 -11.76
C ALA A 56 -5.30 -7.33 -11.40
N MET A 57 -5.02 -6.48 -10.40
CA MET A 57 -5.93 -5.43 -9.98
C MET A 57 -6.05 -4.33 -11.04
N ASP A 58 -4.94 -3.96 -11.68
CA ASP A 58 -4.92 -2.98 -12.76
C ASP A 58 -5.68 -3.49 -13.99
N GLN A 59 -5.43 -4.74 -14.41
CA GLN A 59 -6.17 -5.34 -15.52
C GLN A 59 -7.68 -5.37 -15.23
N LEU A 60 -8.08 -5.80 -14.04
CA LEU A 60 -9.49 -5.84 -13.64
C LEU A 60 -10.12 -4.44 -13.66
N SER A 61 -9.40 -3.44 -13.14
CA SER A 61 -9.87 -2.06 -13.12
C SER A 61 -10.04 -1.50 -14.52
N ILE A 62 -9.09 -1.76 -15.42
CA ILE A 62 -9.14 -1.35 -16.83
C ILE A 62 -10.35 -1.99 -17.51
N ASP A 63 -10.49 -3.31 -17.44
CA ASP A 63 -11.60 -4.05 -18.07
C ASP A 63 -12.96 -3.55 -17.60
N ALA A 64 -13.12 -3.34 -16.28
CA ALA A 64 -14.36 -2.82 -15.71
C ALA A 64 -14.66 -1.39 -16.18
N THR A 65 -13.63 -0.55 -16.25
CA THR A 65 -13.75 0.85 -16.69
C THR A 65 -14.12 0.94 -18.16
N VAL A 66 -13.44 0.18 -19.02
CA VAL A 66 -13.71 0.13 -20.46
C VAL A 66 -15.14 -0.31 -20.74
N ARG A 67 -15.60 -1.39 -20.10
CA ARG A 67 -16.98 -1.87 -20.25
C ARG A 67 -17.99 -0.80 -19.84
N LYS A 68 -17.73 -0.09 -18.73
CA LYS A 68 -18.58 1.01 -18.27
C LYS A 68 -18.61 2.17 -19.26
N LEU A 69 -17.47 2.58 -19.80
CA LEU A 69 -17.38 3.66 -20.78
C LEU A 69 -18.14 3.33 -22.07
N VAL A 70 -17.97 2.12 -22.61
CA VAL A 70 -18.72 1.69 -23.80
C VAL A 70 -20.22 1.67 -23.51
N GLY A 71 -20.65 1.24 -22.32
CA GLY A 71 -22.05 1.32 -21.88
C GLY A 71 -22.60 2.75 -21.80
N LEU A 72 -21.72 3.76 -21.66
CA LEU A 72 -22.07 5.18 -21.68
C LEU A 72 -22.01 5.81 -23.09
N GLY A 73 -21.76 5.01 -24.14
CA GLY A 73 -21.73 5.46 -25.53
C GLY A 73 -20.34 5.76 -26.09
N TYR A 74 -19.27 5.40 -25.37
CA TYR A 74 -17.91 5.48 -25.93
C TYR A 74 -17.69 4.42 -27.03
N PRO A 75 -16.72 4.63 -27.94
CA PRO A 75 -16.46 3.70 -29.04
C PRO A 75 -16.19 2.26 -28.57
N THR A 76 -16.80 1.29 -29.26
CA THR A 76 -16.66 -0.14 -28.92
C THR A 76 -15.25 -0.68 -29.11
N CYS A 77 -14.42 -0.03 -29.95
CA CYS A 77 -13.02 -0.41 -30.17
C CYS A 77 -12.15 -0.38 -28.89
N LEU A 78 -12.61 0.29 -27.83
CA LEU A 78 -11.94 0.27 -26.53
C LEU A 78 -11.92 -1.13 -25.90
N LEU A 79 -12.90 -2.00 -26.20
CA LEU A 79 -12.95 -3.38 -25.67
C LEU A 79 -11.83 -4.27 -26.21
N ASP A 80 -11.34 -3.97 -27.42
CA ASP A 80 -10.30 -4.75 -28.10
C ASP A 80 -8.91 -4.10 -27.98
N ALA A 81 -8.82 -2.96 -27.28
CA ALA A 81 -7.58 -2.24 -27.11
C ALA A 81 -6.64 -2.98 -26.13
N SER A 82 -5.34 -2.97 -26.45
CA SER A 82 -4.30 -3.50 -25.56
C SER A 82 -3.82 -2.42 -24.61
N TYR A 83 -4.01 -2.63 -23.31
CA TYR A 83 -3.56 -1.70 -22.26
C TYR A 83 -2.31 -2.22 -21.57
N ARG A 84 -1.33 -1.34 -21.39
CA ARG A 84 -0.07 -1.64 -20.72
C ARG A 84 -0.14 -1.27 -19.24
N THR A 85 -0.07 -2.26 -18.35
CA THR A 85 -0.06 -2.06 -16.90
C THR A 85 1.28 -1.56 -16.37
N ASP A 86 2.36 -1.68 -17.16
CA ASP A 86 3.72 -1.22 -16.83
C ASP A 86 4.01 0.24 -17.25
N PHE A 87 3.12 0.85 -18.02
CA PHE A 87 3.24 2.23 -18.47
C PHE A 87 2.92 3.30 -17.41
N PRO A 88 1.82 3.21 -16.65
CA PRO A 88 1.47 4.26 -15.70
C PRO A 88 2.46 4.31 -14.53
N ILE A 89 2.73 5.52 -14.03
CA ILE A 89 3.42 5.73 -12.76
C ILE A 89 2.48 6.43 -11.78
N ARG A 90 2.62 6.10 -10.50
CA ARG A 90 1.79 6.68 -9.44
C ARG A 90 2.16 8.15 -9.22
N GLY A 91 1.15 9.03 -9.17
CA GLY A 91 1.32 10.45 -8.84
C GLY A 91 1.68 11.34 -10.03
N LEU A 92 1.40 10.90 -11.26
CA LEU A 92 1.36 11.76 -12.45
C LEU A 92 0.21 12.78 -12.38
#